data_AF-A0A847SVA9-F1
#
_entry.id   AF-A0A847SVA9-F1
#
_cell.length_a   1.000
_cell.length_b   1.000
_cell.length_c   1.000
_cell.angle_alpha   90.00
_cell.angle_beta   90.00
_cell.angle_gamma   90.00
#
_symmetry.space_group_name_H-M   'P 1'
#
loop_
_entity.id
_entity.type
_entity.pdbx_description
1 polymer ?
#
loop_
_entity_poly.entity_id
_entity_poly.type
_entity_poly.pdbx_seq_one_letter_code
_entity_poly.pdbx_strand_id
1 'polypeptide(L)'
;MLIEALSKKKPLLFRNFLNVYDRPVYMVVGSLLHTPRVKNAQVWGTGLISDAEVVVAKPRKIFAVRGPRTREMLLKQDISCPKVFGDPALLFPSIYCPDVMKEYRLGIIPHYMDTSSPLLSGYRNVEGVKIIDVASDVHEFVRDVCSCRAIASSSLHGCIAADAYHIPSLWIKITGNIRGKDFKFHDYYESIGHENATPFSLASAEDADELVDECQIKEINLDLAELRNACPFLAE
;
A
#
# COMPACT_ATOMS: atom_id res chain seq x y z
N MET A 1 5.31 -9.56 9.05
CA MET A 1 5.87 -10.55 8.12
C MET A 1 6.97 -10.03 7.21
N LEU A 2 6.74 -9.03 6.34
CA LEU A 2 7.81 -8.45 5.49
C LEU A 2 9.08 -8.11 6.30
N ILE A 3 8.92 -7.35 7.38
CA ILE A 3 10.02 -6.98 8.29
C ILE A 3 10.69 -8.22 8.89
N GLU A 4 9.92 -9.22 9.29
CA GLU A 4 10.45 -10.45 9.91
C GLU A 4 11.24 -11.29 8.91
N ALA A 5 10.74 -11.44 7.69
CA ALA A 5 11.43 -12.17 6.62
C ALA A 5 12.76 -11.52 6.22
N LEU A 6 12.81 -10.18 6.20
CA LEU A 6 14.01 -9.41 5.86
C LEU A 6 15.01 -9.35 7.02
N SER A 7 14.55 -9.06 8.24
CA SER A 7 15.42 -8.88 9.42
C SER A 7 15.79 -10.18 10.14
N LYS A 8 15.09 -11.28 9.87
CA LYS A 8 15.13 -12.53 10.66
C LYS A 8 14.82 -12.34 12.14
N LYS A 9 14.18 -11.24 12.52
CA LYS A 9 13.80 -10.89 13.90
C LYS A 9 12.29 -10.69 13.98
N LYS A 10 11.71 -11.07 15.12
CA LYS A 10 10.29 -10.84 15.39
C LYS A 10 10.05 -9.33 15.64
N PRO A 11 9.25 -8.64 14.80
CA PRO A 11 8.96 -7.24 15.02
C PRO A 11 8.05 -7.06 16.25
N LEU A 12 8.30 -6.00 17.02
CA LEU A 12 7.47 -5.59 18.14
C LEU A 12 6.65 -4.35 17.74
N LEU A 13 5.34 -4.39 17.98
CA LEU A 13 4.48 -3.23 17.72
C LEU A 13 4.77 -2.15 18.76
N PHE A 14 5.26 -1.00 18.30
CA PHE A 14 5.63 0.14 19.16
C PHE A 14 4.55 0.51 20.18
N ARG A 15 3.27 0.45 19.81
CA ARG A 15 2.14 0.80 20.69
C ARG A 15 1.97 -0.13 21.89
N ASN A 16 2.56 -1.32 21.85
CA ASN A 16 2.41 -2.33 22.89
C ASN A 16 3.55 -2.28 23.93
N PHE A 17 4.56 -1.43 23.73
CA PHE A 17 5.76 -1.42 24.58
C PHE A 17 6.24 0.00 24.90
N LEU A 18 6.70 0.21 26.12
CA LEU A 18 7.43 1.42 26.51
C LEU A 18 8.88 1.33 25.99
N ASN A 19 9.27 2.27 25.13
CA ASN A 19 10.62 2.32 24.56
C ASN A 19 11.60 3.10 25.48
N VAL A 20 11.89 2.53 26.65
CA VAL A 20 12.74 3.17 27.69
C VAL A 20 14.21 3.34 27.28
N TYR A 21 14.68 2.57 26.31
CA TYR A 21 16.07 2.58 25.83
C TYR A 21 16.27 3.35 24.52
N ASP A 22 15.27 4.13 24.10
CA ASP A 22 15.31 4.93 22.86
C ASP A 22 15.75 4.11 21.62
N ARG A 23 15.33 2.84 21.55
CA ARG A 23 15.64 1.96 20.42
C ARG A 23 14.97 2.47 19.14
N PRO A 24 15.60 2.31 17.96
CA PRO A 24 14.99 2.66 16.70
C PRO A 24 13.55 2.15 16.54
N VAL A 25 12.66 3.05 16.11
CA VAL A 25 11.28 2.68 15.74
C VAL A 25 11.17 2.75 14.24
N TYR A 26 10.86 1.64 13.59
CA TYR A 26 10.78 1.59 12.13
C TYR A 26 9.36 1.88 11.66
N MET A 27 9.21 2.89 10.81
CA MET A 27 7.97 3.20 10.10
C MET A 27 8.09 2.67 8.68
N VAL A 28 7.34 1.61 8.38
CA VAL A 28 7.47 0.83 7.14
C VAL A 28 6.08 0.53 6.59
N VAL A 29 5.90 0.67 5.26
CA VAL A 29 4.63 0.48 4.51
C VAL A 29 3.50 1.44 4.97
N GLY A 30 2.58 1.77 4.07
CA GLY A 30 1.37 2.53 4.41
C GLY A 30 1.59 4.04 4.62
N SER A 31 0.73 4.68 5.41
CA SER A 31 0.76 6.14 5.63
C SER A 31 1.06 6.49 7.10
N LEU A 32 2.28 6.28 7.57
CA LEU A 32 2.64 6.39 8.98
C LEU A 32 3.32 7.72 9.37
N LEU A 33 3.74 8.54 8.41
CA LEU A 33 4.54 9.75 8.68
C LEU A 33 3.80 10.85 9.46
N HIS A 34 2.46 10.80 9.50
CA HIS A 34 1.64 11.69 10.32
C HIS A 34 1.61 11.28 11.81
N THR A 35 2.20 10.13 12.16
CA THR A 35 2.12 9.60 13.53
C THR A 35 2.90 10.51 14.48
N PRO A 36 2.23 11.16 15.45
CA PRO A 36 2.90 12.08 16.34
C PRO A 36 3.84 11.34 17.31
N ARG A 37 4.95 12.00 17.68
CA ARG A 37 5.78 11.73 18.87
C ARG A 37 6.82 10.59 18.83
N VAL A 38 7.28 10.15 17.66
CA VAL A 38 8.38 9.16 17.58
C VAL A 38 9.66 9.82 17.07
N LYS A 39 10.47 10.41 17.96
CA LYS A 39 11.72 11.12 17.58
C LYS A 39 12.81 10.20 17.04
N ASN A 40 12.83 8.94 17.45
CA ASN A 40 13.78 7.92 17.00
C ASN A 40 13.25 7.11 15.79
N ALA A 41 12.30 7.67 15.05
CA ALA A 41 11.73 7.04 13.88
C ALA A 41 12.76 6.87 12.76
N GLN A 42 12.78 5.68 12.16
CA GLN A 42 13.51 5.36 10.95
C GLN A 42 12.50 4.96 9.87
N VAL A 43 12.52 5.67 8.75
CA VAL A 43 11.48 5.58 7.72
C VAL A 43 11.98 4.77 6.53
N TRP A 44 11.21 3.77 6.11
CA TRP A 44 11.46 3.03 4.87
C TRP A 44 10.15 2.81 4.11
N GLY A 45 9.94 3.64 3.08
CA GLY A 45 8.90 3.50 2.07
C GLY A 45 7.46 3.79 2.52
N THR A 46 7.25 4.24 3.76
CA THR A 46 5.94 4.79 4.18
C THR A 46 5.73 6.21 3.63
N GLY A 47 4.49 6.66 3.57
CA GLY A 47 4.10 7.97 3.04
C GLY A 47 3.27 8.83 4.00
N LEU A 48 2.89 10.02 3.54
CA LEU A 48 1.88 10.85 4.20
C LEU A 48 0.47 10.43 3.79
N ILE A 49 -0.53 10.74 4.62
CA ILE A 49 -1.94 10.45 4.29
C ILE A 49 -2.55 11.57 3.43
N SER A 50 -2.13 12.82 3.61
CA SER A 50 -2.60 13.98 2.85
C SER A 50 -1.53 15.05 2.71
N ASP A 51 -1.81 16.03 1.85
CA ASP A 51 -1.06 17.26 1.60
C ASP A 51 -1.14 18.30 2.73
N ALA A 52 -2.02 18.09 3.71
CA ALA A 52 -2.20 18.95 4.87
C ALA A 52 -1.45 18.46 6.13
N GLU A 53 -0.78 17.30 6.06
CA GLU A 53 -0.12 16.72 7.23
C GLU A 53 1.18 17.47 7.57
N VAL A 54 1.33 17.79 8.86
CA VAL A 54 2.54 18.36 9.43
C VAL A 54 3.28 17.28 10.20
N VAL A 55 4.54 17.04 9.84
CA VAL A 55 5.41 16.08 10.52
C VAL A 55 5.94 16.73 11.79
N VAL A 56 5.21 16.52 12.89
CA VAL A 56 5.49 17.14 14.19
C VAL A 56 6.83 16.71 14.79
N ALA A 57 7.27 15.48 14.53
CA ALA A 57 8.55 14.95 15.01
C ALA A 57 9.42 14.52 13.82
N LYS A 58 10.53 15.23 13.58
CA LYS A 58 11.47 14.89 12.51
C LYS A 58 12.00 13.45 12.73
N PRO A 59 11.88 12.55 11.74
CA PRO A 59 12.47 11.23 11.83
C PRO A 59 13.98 11.31 12.00
N ARG A 60 14.55 10.37 12.75
CA ARG A 60 16.00 10.25 12.93
C ARG A 60 16.71 9.94 11.61
N LYS A 61 16.09 9.12 10.76
CA LYS A 61 16.63 8.77 9.45
C LYS A 61 15.50 8.41 8.48
N ILE A 62 15.65 8.83 7.23
CA ILE A 62 14.76 8.45 6.13
C ILE A 62 15.61 7.71 5.10
N PHE A 63 15.27 6.44 4.86
CA PHE A 63 15.94 5.59 3.88
C PHE A 63 15.24 5.64 2.52
N ALA A 64 13.91 5.61 2.55
CA ALA A 64 13.03 5.77 1.39
C ALA A 64 11.68 6.30 1.86
N VAL A 65 10.90 6.91 0.98
CA VAL A 65 9.48 7.25 1.21
C VAL A 65 8.62 6.66 0.11
N ARG A 66 7.30 6.57 0.31
CA ARG A 66 6.42 5.94 -0.70
C ARG A 66 6.55 6.56 -2.09
N GLY A 67 6.64 7.89 -2.17
CA GLY A 67 6.72 8.59 -3.44
C GLY A 67 7.09 10.07 -3.39
N PRO A 68 7.06 10.74 -4.56
CA PRO A 68 7.58 12.08 -4.75
C PRO A 68 6.79 13.15 -3.99
N ARG A 69 5.46 13.01 -3.87
CA ARG A 69 4.63 13.99 -3.15
C ARG A 69 4.94 14.01 -1.67
N THR A 70 5.12 12.82 -1.06
CA THR A 70 5.58 12.71 0.32
C THR A 70 6.94 13.38 0.49
N ARG A 71 7.90 13.14 -0.41
CA ARG A 71 9.22 13.78 -0.35
C ARG A 71 9.13 15.30 -0.45
N GLU A 72 8.34 15.82 -1.38
CA GLU A 72 8.17 17.26 -1.56
C GLU A 72 7.66 17.92 -0.27
N MET A 73 6.67 17.32 0.39
CA MET A 73 6.15 17.81 1.67
C MET A 73 7.19 17.80 2.78
N LEU A 74 8.01 16.75 2.88
CA LEU A 74 9.09 16.68 3.86
C LEU A 74 10.12 17.79 3.64
N LEU A 75 10.50 18.04 2.39
CA LEU A 75 11.42 19.13 2.05
C LEU A 75 10.86 20.51 2.37
N LYS A 76 9.55 20.74 2.12
CA LYS A 76 8.85 21.99 2.51
C LYS A 76 8.82 22.23 4.03
N GLN A 77 9.04 21.19 4.83
CA GLN A 77 9.09 21.25 6.29
C GLN A 77 10.53 21.17 6.84
N ASP A 78 11.54 21.43 5.99
CA ASP A 78 12.96 21.35 6.32
C ASP A 78 13.39 19.98 6.88
N ILE A 79 12.81 18.90 6.33
CA ILE A 79 13.17 17.52 6.65
C ILE A 79 13.91 16.93 5.45
N SER A 80 15.18 16.60 5.65
CA SER A 80 16.00 15.94 4.62
C SER A 80 15.41 14.59 4.25
N CYS A 81 15.22 14.35 2.96
CA CYS A 81 14.64 13.13 2.41
C CYS A 81 15.37 12.72 1.12
N PRO A 82 15.95 11.51 1.04
CA PRO A 82 16.60 11.02 -0.17
C PRO A 82 15.59 10.86 -1.31
N LYS A 83 16.09 10.80 -2.55
CA LYS A 83 15.28 10.52 -3.74
C LYS A 83 15.17 9.01 -3.99
N VAL A 84 14.85 8.25 -2.93
CA VAL A 84 14.59 6.81 -2.99
C VAL A 84 13.12 6.60 -2.68
N PHE A 85 12.41 5.93 -3.60
CA PHE A 85 10.96 5.80 -3.54
C PHE A 85 10.48 4.36 -3.52
N GLY A 86 9.21 4.17 -3.17
CA GLY A 86 8.48 2.92 -3.29
C GLY A 86 7.92 2.41 -1.97
N ASP A 87 6.78 1.72 -2.06
CA ASP A 87 6.23 0.95 -0.95
C ASP A 87 6.96 -0.40 -0.84
N PRO A 88 7.52 -0.78 0.33
CA PRO A 88 8.25 -2.03 0.48
C PRO A 88 7.42 -3.30 0.22
N ALA A 89 6.09 -3.20 0.22
CA ALA A 89 5.21 -4.30 -0.19
C ALA A 89 5.41 -4.71 -1.67
N LEU A 90 5.98 -3.85 -2.52
CA LEU A 90 6.42 -4.23 -3.88
C LEU A 90 7.50 -5.32 -3.89
N LEU A 91 8.28 -5.45 -2.81
CA LEU A 91 9.32 -6.47 -2.68
C LEU A 91 8.78 -7.81 -2.16
N PHE A 92 7.51 -7.84 -1.76
CA PHE A 92 6.90 -8.98 -1.09
C PHE A 92 6.83 -10.28 -1.93
N PRO A 93 6.67 -10.25 -3.27
CA PRO A 93 6.75 -11.46 -4.11
C PRO A 93 8.08 -12.22 -4.00
N SER A 94 9.19 -11.55 -3.65
CA SER A 94 10.49 -12.21 -3.42
C SER A 94 10.55 -13.02 -2.11
N ILE A 95 9.53 -12.89 -1.26
CA ILE A 95 9.43 -13.52 0.06
C ILE A 95 8.34 -14.57 0.05
N TYR A 96 7.20 -14.28 -0.58
CA TYR A 96 6.05 -15.18 -0.65
C TYR A 96 5.46 -15.14 -2.05
N CYS A 97 5.39 -16.29 -2.71
CA CYS A 97 4.72 -16.44 -3.99
C CYS A 97 3.87 -17.71 -3.90
N PRO A 98 2.57 -17.60 -3.59
CA PRO A 98 1.73 -18.77 -3.44
C PRO A 98 1.49 -19.45 -4.79
N ASP A 99 1.51 -20.78 -4.78
CA ASP A 99 1.01 -21.58 -5.90
C ASP A 99 -0.51 -21.69 -5.77
N VAL A 100 -1.23 -20.84 -6.51
CA VAL A 100 -2.70 -20.78 -6.52
C VAL A 100 -3.23 -20.71 -7.95
N MET A 101 -4.28 -21.47 -8.21
CA MET A 101 -5.00 -21.38 -9.48
C MET A 101 -5.88 -20.14 -9.52
N LYS A 102 -6.09 -19.59 -10.72
CA LYS A 102 -7.03 -18.48 -10.94
C LYS A 102 -8.46 -19.02 -10.88
N GLU A 103 -9.18 -18.64 -9.83
CA GLU A 103 -10.56 -19.06 -9.57
C GLU A 103 -11.56 -17.94 -9.89
N TYR A 104 -11.15 -16.69 -9.72
CA TYR A 104 -12.04 -15.53 -9.83
C TYR A 104 -11.65 -14.65 -11.03
N ARG A 105 -12.65 -14.15 -11.75
CA ARG A 105 -12.42 -13.18 -12.83
C ARG A 105 -12.08 -11.80 -12.27
N LEU A 106 -12.64 -11.45 -11.11
CA LEU A 106 -12.45 -10.15 -10.46
C LEU A 106 -12.36 -10.32 -8.94
N GLY A 107 -11.34 -9.72 -8.34
CA GLY A 107 -11.27 -9.46 -6.89
C GLY A 107 -11.58 -8.00 -6.61
N ILE A 108 -12.49 -7.73 -5.67
CA ILE A 108 -12.79 -6.38 -5.20
C ILE A 108 -12.23 -6.24 -3.78
N ILE A 109 -11.31 -5.30 -3.60
CA ILE A 109 -10.65 -5.03 -2.32
C ILE A 109 -11.14 -3.68 -1.79
N PRO A 110 -12.19 -3.64 -0.95
CA PRO A 110 -12.61 -2.41 -0.31
C PRO A 110 -11.57 -1.91 0.69
N HIS A 111 -11.48 -0.60 0.83
CA HIS A 111 -10.87 0.02 2.01
C HIS A 111 -11.60 -0.44 3.27
N TYR A 112 -10.91 -0.54 4.41
CA TYR A 112 -11.52 -1.05 5.66
C TYR A 112 -12.76 -0.26 6.11
N MET A 113 -12.88 1.02 5.73
CA MET A 113 -14.05 1.87 5.98
C MET A 113 -15.24 1.58 5.06
N ASP A 114 -14.99 0.95 3.91
CA ASP A 114 -15.99 0.66 2.87
C ASP A 114 -16.53 -0.78 2.97
N THR A 115 -15.99 -1.61 3.86
CA THR A 115 -16.32 -3.05 3.96
C THR A 115 -17.80 -3.33 4.21
N SER A 116 -18.49 -2.40 4.87
CA SER A 116 -19.93 -2.46 5.14
C SER A 116 -20.79 -1.70 4.11
N SER A 117 -20.20 -1.22 3.01
CA SER A 117 -20.94 -0.50 1.97
C SER A 117 -22.03 -1.40 1.36
N PRO A 118 -23.29 -0.94 1.29
CA PRO A 118 -24.37 -1.68 0.63
C PRO A 118 -24.05 -2.02 -0.83
N LEU A 119 -23.24 -1.21 -1.52
CA LEU A 119 -22.84 -1.45 -2.89
C LEU A 119 -22.13 -2.81 -3.05
N LEU A 120 -21.32 -3.21 -2.06
CA LEU A 120 -20.59 -4.48 -2.10
C LEU A 120 -21.51 -5.70 -2.06
N SER A 121 -22.75 -5.58 -1.55
CA SER A 121 -23.68 -6.70 -1.45
C SER A 121 -24.10 -7.24 -2.81
N GLY A 122 -24.26 -6.37 -3.81
CA GLY A 122 -24.59 -6.78 -5.18
C GLY A 122 -23.47 -7.62 -5.80
N TYR A 123 -22.22 -7.21 -5.60
CA TYR A 123 -21.05 -7.90 -6.14
C TYR A 123 -20.81 -9.30 -5.55
N ARG A 124 -21.25 -9.56 -4.31
CA ARG A 124 -21.13 -10.89 -3.70
C ARG A 124 -21.93 -11.97 -4.43
N ASN A 125 -22.96 -11.57 -5.19
CA ASN A 125 -23.81 -12.47 -5.95
C ASN A 125 -23.39 -12.58 -7.43
N VAL A 126 -22.38 -11.82 -7.87
CA VAL A 126 -21.90 -11.87 -9.26
C VAL A 126 -20.95 -13.04 -9.42
N GLU A 127 -21.20 -13.87 -10.43
CA GLU A 127 -20.38 -15.04 -10.72
C GLU A 127 -18.91 -14.65 -11.00
N GLY A 128 -17.98 -15.38 -10.38
CA GLY A 128 -16.55 -15.16 -10.53
C GLY A 128 -16.00 -13.91 -9.83
N VAL A 129 -16.80 -13.20 -9.02
CA VAL A 129 -16.35 -12.04 -8.24
C VAL A 129 -16.06 -12.46 -6.80
N LYS A 130 -14.91 -12.03 -6.26
CA LYS A 130 -14.55 -12.22 -4.84
C LYS A 130 -14.41 -10.87 -4.14
N ILE A 131 -15.06 -10.70 -3.00
CA ILE A 131 -14.77 -9.57 -2.10
C ILE A 131 -13.66 -10.00 -1.15
N ILE A 132 -12.54 -9.29 -1.15
CA ILE A 132 -11.33 -9.64 -0.41
C ILE A 132 -11.14 -8.65 0.74
N ASP A 133 -10.98 -9.16 1.95
CA ASP A 133 -10.72 -8.32 3.13
C ASP A 133 -9.23 -7.93 3.21
N VAL A 134 -8.95 -6.64 3.10
CA VAL A 134 -7.58 -6.10 3.22
C VAL A 134 -7.00 -6.21 4.63
N ALA A 135 -7.83 -6.47 5.65
CA ALA A 135 -7.40 -6.67 7.03
C ALA A 135 -7.17 -8.14 7.40
N SER A 136 -7.39 -9.08 6.48
CA SER A 136 -7.12 -10.51 6.69
C SER A 136 -5.62 -10.80 6.90
N ASP A 137 -5.30 -12.05 7.26
CA ASP A 137 -3.91 -12.47 7.35
C ASP A 137 -3.19 -12.22 6.01
N VAL A 138 -1.93 -11.79 6.09
CA VAL A 138 -1.18 -11.38 4.89
C VAL A 138 -0.98 -12.52 3.88
N HIS A 139 -0.86 -13.78 4.32
CA HIS A 139 -0.76 -14.91 3.40
C HIS A 139 -2.10 -15.22 2.73
N GLU A 140 -3.19 -15.17 3.51
CA GLU A 140 -4.55 -15.35 3.01
C GLU A 140 -4.91 -14.26 2.00
N PHE A 141 -4.66 -13.00 2.37
CA PHE A 141 -4.85 -11.84 1.51
C PHE A 141 -4.11 -12.00 0.18
N VAL A 142 -2.82 -12.35 0.21
CA VAL A 142 -2.04 -12.53 -1.02
C VAL A 142 -2.51 -13.71 -1.85
N ARG A 143 -2.89 -14.83 -1.22
CA ARG A 143 -3.50 -15.96 -1.94
C ARG A 143 -4.78 -15.55 -2.65
N ASP A 144 -5.62 -14.76 -1.98
CA ASP A 144 -6.87 -14.25 -2.54
C ASP A 144 -6.65 -13.27 -3.69
N VAL A 145 -5.66 -12.38 -3.56
CA VAL A 145 -5.22 -11.51 -4.66
C VAL A 145 -4.74 -12.38 -5.82
N CYS A 146 -3.88 -13.36 -5.56
CA CYS A 146 -3.29 -14.22 -6.58
C CYS A 146 -4.29 -15.18 -7.23
N SER A 147 -5.43 -15.50 -6.61
CA SER A 147 -6.48 -16.32 -7.22
C SER A 147 -7.41 -15.53 -8.15
N CYS A 148 -7.26 -14.20 -8.25
CA CYS A 148 -8.05 -13.35 -9.13
C CYS A 148 -7.31 -13.01 -10.44
N ARG A 149 -8.04 -12.92 -11.56
CA ARG A 149 -7.50 -12.48 -12.86
C ARG A 149 -7.33 -10.97 -12.96
N ALA A 150 -8.18 -10.20 -12.27
CA ALA A 150 -8.14 -8.75 -12.19
C ALA A 150 -8.49 -8.29 -10.77
N ILE A 151 -8.01 -7.12 -10.35
CA ILE A 151 -8.25 -6.54 -9.02
C ILE A 151 -8.77 -5.11 -9.13
N ALA A 152 -9.97 -4.86 -8.64
CA ALA A 152 -10.49 -3.51 -8.41
C ALA A 152 -10.38 -3.16 -6.91
N SER A 153 -9.71 -2.06 -6.55
CA SER A 153 -9.44 -1.76 -5.14
C SER A 153 -9.67 -0.30 -4.75
N SER A 154 -10.44 -0.07 -3.69
CA SER A 154 -10.47 1.23 -2.99
C SER A 154 -9.45 1.31 -1.85
N SER A 155 -8.72 0.22 -1.60
CA SER A 155 -7.56 0.20 -0.72
C SER A 155 -6.26 0.41 -1.51
N LEU A 156 -5.39 1.30 -1.02
CA LEU A 156 -4.05 1.47 -1.61
C LEU A 156 -3.23 0.18 -1.52
N HIS A 157 -3.29 -0.54 -0.39
CA HIS A 157 -2.58 -1.82 -0.25
C HIS A 157 -3.10 -2.88 -1.23
N GLY A 158 -4.38 -2.83 -1.60
CA GLY A 158 -4.93 -3.71 -2.64
C GLY A 158 -4.34 -3.41 -4.02
N CYS A 159 -4.18 -2.13 -4.37
CA CYS A 159 -3.52 -1.71 -5.61
C CYS A 159 -2.04 -2.15 -5.61
N ILE A 160 -1.30 -1.82 -4.54
CA ILE A 160 0.12 -2.17 -4.40
C ILE A 160 0.32 -3.69 -4.49
N ALA A 161 -0.53 -4.48 -3.83
CA ALA A 161 -0.44 -5.93 -3.87
C ALA A 161 -0.70 -6.47 -5.28
N ALA A 162 -1.75 -6.01 -5.95
CA ALA A 162 -2.02 -6.43 -7.33
C ALA A 162 -0.85 -6.10 -8.26
N ASP A 163 -0.31 -4.89 -8.16
CA ASP A 163 0.82 -4.45 -8.97
C ASP A 163 2.10 -5.27 -8.66
N ALA A 164 2.39 -5.52 -7.38
CA ALA A 164 3.54 -6.33 -6.96
C ALA A 164 3.50 -7.76 -7.51
N TYR A 165 2.32 -8.39 -7.52
CA TYR A 165 2.11 -9.74 -8.05
C TYR A 165 1.77 -9.76 -9.55
N HIS A 166 1.93 -8.62 -10.24
CA HIS A 166 1.71 -8.50 -11.68
C HIS A 166 0.30 -8.91 -12.13
N ILE A 167 -0.71 -8.48 -11.37
CA ILE A 167 -2.13 -8.72 -11.66
C ILE A 167 -2.75 -7.42 -12.19
N PRO A 168 -3.50 -7.46 -13.30
CA PRO A 168 -4.25 -6.31 -13.79
C PRO A 168 -5.05 -5.67 -12.66
N SER A 169 -4.91 -4.36 -12.48
CA SER A 169 -5.53 -3.67 -11.36
C SER A 169 -6.20 -2.36 -11.77
N LEU A 170 -7.23 -1.97 -11.04
CA LEU A 170 -7.95 -0.72 -11.18
C LEU A 170 -8.14 -0.08 -9.81
N TRP A 171 -7.78 1.19 -9.70
CA TRP A 171 -8.12 1.99 -8.53
C TRP A 171 -9.59 2.41 -8.63
N ILE A 172 -10.37 2.04 -7.61
CA ILE A 172 -11.78 2.41 -7.53
C ILE A 172 -12.08 3.29 -6.32
N LYS A 173 -13.22 3.98 -6.34
CA LYS A 173 -13.85 4.63 -5.20
C LYS A 173 -15.20 3.99 -4.94
N ILE A 174 -15.41 3.53 -3.71
CA ILE A 174 -16.70 2.99 -3.25
C ILE A 174 -17.46 4.08 -2.50
N THR A 175 -16.80 4.70 -1.52
CA THR A 175 -17.31 5.89 -0.83
C THR A 175 -16.33 7.06 -1.00
N GLY A 176 -16.85 8.29 -0.99
CA GLY A 176 -16.01 9.50 -1.05
C GLY A 176 -15.31 9.86 0.27
N ASN A 177 -15.49 9.06 1.32
CA ASN A 177 -15.16 9.43 2.71
C ASN A 177 -13.83 8.83 3.22
N ILE A 178 -12.83 8.68 2.36
CA ILE A 178 -11.51 8.19 2.75
C ILE A 178 -10.63 9.36 3.20
N ARG A 179 -10.09 9.27 4.43
CA ARG A 179 -9.19 10.30 4.98
C ARG A 179 -7.97 10.51 4.07
N GLY A 180 -7.67 11.78 3.82
CA GLY A 180 -6.55 12.20 2.96
C GLY A 180 -6.82 12.14 1.47
N LYS A 181 -8.09 11.93 1.09
CA LYS A 181 -8.55 11.89 -0.30
C LYS A 181 -7.68 10.92 -1.11
N ASP A 182 -7.16 11.41 -2.22
CA ASP A 182 -6.46 10.67 -3.24
C ASP A 182 -4.94 10.80 -3.12
N PHE A 183 -4.44 11.63 -2.19
CA PHE A 183 -3.01 11.96 -2.07
C PHE A 183 -2.12 10.72 -2.03
N LYS A 184 -2.48 9.75 -1.19
CA LYS A 184 -1.68 8.52 -1.03
C LYS A 184 -1.62 7.67 -2.30
N PHE A 185 -2.67 7.70 -3.12
CA PHE A 185 -2.73 6.96 -4.38
C PHE A 185 -1.88 7.65 -5.43
N HIS A 186 -2.01 8.96 -5.61
CA HIS A 186 -1.14 9.70 -6.53
C HIS A 186 0.34 9.61 -6.14
N ASP A 187 0.65 9.74 -4.84
CA ASP A 187 2.01 9.59 -4.33
C ASP A 187 2.60 8.21 -4.65
N TYR A 188 1.80 7.15 -4.60
CA TYR A 188 2.22 5.80 -5.02
C TYR A 188 2.33 5.67 -6.54
N TYR A 189 1.30 6.05 -7.30
CA TYR A 189 1.29 5.87 -8.75
C TYR A 189 2.41 6.67 -9.43
N GLU A 190 2.67 7.89 -8.99
CA GLU A 190 3.80 8.69 -9.48
C GLU A 190 5.15 8.05 -9.13
N SER A 191 5.26 7.31 -8.02
CA SER A 191 6.51 6.63 -7.66
C SER A 191 6.83 5.43 -8.55
N ILE A 192 5.81 4.84 -9.17
CA ILE A 192 5.95 3.74 -10.14
C ILE A 192 5.83 4.21 -11.60
N GLY A 193 5.79 5.53 -11.85
CA GLY A 193 5.79 6.14 -13.18
C GLY A 193 4.42 6.36 -13.82
N HIS A 194 3.32 6.24 -13.07
CA HIS A 194 1.95 6.44 -13.54
C HIS A 194 1.40 7.77 -13.05
N GLU A 195 1.55 8.82 -13.88
CA GLU A 195 1.03 10.15 -13.55
C GLU A 195 -0.48 10.27 -13.85
N ASN A 196 -1.16 11.19 -13.15
CA ASN A 196 -2.57 11.53 -13.38
C ASN A 196 -3.56 10.36 -13.27
N ALA A 197 -3.19 9.27 -12.58
CA ALA A 197 -4.12 8.19 -12.29
C ALA A 197 -5.39 8.74 -11.61
N THR A 198 -6.55 8.27 -12.03
CA THR A 198 -7.85 8.65 -11.45
C THR A 198 -8.64 7.41 -11.06
N PRO A 199 -9.44 7.48 -9.99
CA PRO A 199 -10.26 6.34 -9.59
C PRO A 199 -11.49 6.20 -10.47
N PHE A 200 -11.86 4.96 -10.76
CA PHE A 200 -13.18 4.62 -11.27
C PHE A 200 -14.21 4.70 -10.13
N SER A 201 -15.36 5.34 -10.35
CA SER A 201 -16.41 5.46 -9.33
C SER A 201 -17.35 4.26 -9.39
N LEU A 202 -17.37 3.46 -8.33
CA LEU A 202 -18.24 2.29 -8.25
C LEU A 202 -19.70 2.73 -8.07
N ALA A 203 -20.60 2.31 -8.97
CA ALA A 203 -22.00 2.69 -8.90
C ALA A 203 -22.92 1.50 -8.62
N SER A 204 -22.71 0.38 -9.31
CA SER A 204 -23.61 -0.77 -9.27
C SER A 204 -22.88 -2.09 -9.51
N ALA A 205 -23.48 -3.23 -9.18
CA ALA A 205 -22.90 -4.53 -9.50
C ALA A 205 -22.89 -4.86 -11.00
N GLU A 206 -23.64 -4.11 -11.81
CA GLU A 206 -23.66 -4.25 -13.28
C GLU A 206 -22.33 -3.81 -13.89
N ASP A 207 -21.56 -2.98 -13.17
CA ASP A 207 -20.24 -2.48 -13.59
C ASP A 207 -19.16 -3.60 -13.56
N ALA A 208 -19.45 -4.81 -13.08
CA ALA A 208 -18.43 -5.85 -12.85
C ALA A 208 -17.63 -6.24 -14.10
N ASP A 209 -18.24 -6.22 -15.28
CA ASP A 209 -17.54 -6.50 -16.54
C ASP A 209 -16.67 -5.32 -16.96
N GLU A 210 -17.19 -4.09 -16.84
CA GLU A 210 -16.44 -2.86 -17.08
C GLU A 210 -15.21 -2.74 -16.17
N LEU A 211 -15.34 -3.11 -14.88
CA LEU A 211 -14.19 -3.14 -13.96
C LEU A 211 -13.09 -4.09 -14.43
N VAL A 212 -13.44 -5.23 -15.03
CA VAL A 212 -12.45 -6.17 -15.56
C VAL A 212 -11.78 -5.59 -16.81
N ASP A 213 -12.55 -4.99 -17.70
CA ASP A 213 -12.05 -4.41 -18.94
C ASP A 213 -11.12 -3.21 -18.70
N GLU A 214 -11.40 -2.42 -17.67
CA GLU A 214 -10.60 -1.26 -17.26
C GLU A 214 -9.38 -1.63 -16.41
N CYS A 215 -9.28 -2.86 -15.91
CA CYS A 215 -8.10 -3.31 -15.16
C CYS A 215 -6.88 -3.43 -16.07
N GLN A 216 -5.78 -2.82 -15.67
CA GLN A 216 -4.54 -2.81 -16.45
C GLN A 216 -3.35 -3.28 -15.64
N ILE A 217 -2.45 -4.01 -16.29
CA ILE A 217 -1.13 -4.29 -15.74
C ILE A 217 -0.33 -2.99 -15.75
N LYS A 218 0.16 -2.59 -14.58
CA LYS A 218 1.00 -1.40 -14.42
C LYS A 218 2.46 -1.80 -14.47
N GLU A 219 3.21 -1.21 -15.39
CA GLU A 219 4.66 -1.33 -15.41
C GLU A 219 5.24 -0.54 -14.22
N ILE A 220 6.09 -1.19 -13.43
CA ILE A 220 6.74 -0.55 -12.27
C ILE A 220 8.02 0.13 -12.74
N ASN A 221 7.93 1.41 -13.11
CA ASN A 221 9.09 2.24 -13.45
C ASN A 221 9.75 2.81 -12.18
N LEU A 222 10.22 1.90 -11.34
CA LEU A 222 10.91 2.19 -10.08
C LEU A 222 12.06 1.21 -9.91
N ASP A 223 13.23 1.71 -9.48
CA ASP A 223 14.36 0.85 -9.12
C ASP A 223 14.09 0.10 -7.80
N LEU A 224 13.49 -1.08 -7.91
CA LEU A 224 13.23 -1.96 -6.77
C LEU A 224 14.52 -2.44 -6.09
N ALA A 225 15.65 -2.47 -6.80
CA ALA A 225 16.94 -2.80 -6.20
C ALA A 225 17.44 -1.64 -5.33
N GLU A 226 17.27 -0.39 -5.75
CA GLU A 226 17.54 0.80 -4.92
C GLU A 226 16.68 0.80 -3.65
N LEU A 227 15.36 0.56 -3.78
CA LEU A 227 14.44 0.46 -2.63
C LEU A 227 14.88 -0.66 -1.66
N ARG A 228 15.28 -1.81 -2.19
CA ARG A 228 15.77 -2.94 -1.41
C ARG A 228 17.10 -2.62 -0.72
N ASN A 229 18.04 -1.99 -1.41
CA ASN A 229 19.35 -1.62 -0.87
C ASN A 229 19.24 -0.54 0.23
N ALA A 230 18.19 0.28 0.18
CA ALA A 230 17.86 1.22 1.25
C ALA A 230 17.22 0.53 2.48
N CYS A 231 16.91 -0.77 2.44
CA CYS A 231 16.28 -1.47 3.55
C CYS A 231 17.16 -1.44 4.82
N PRO A 232 16.65 -0.92 5.95
CA PRO A 232 17.42 -0.81 7.18
C PRO A 232 17.62 -2.15 7.91
N PHE A 233 17.13 -3.25 7.36
CA PHE A 233 17.16 -4.58 7.97
C PHE A 233 18.14 -5.54 7.31
N LEU A 234 18.64 -5.21 6.11
CA LEU A 234 19.53 -6.08 5.33
C LEU A 234 21.01 -5.91 5.69
N ALA A 235 21.35 -4.86 6.44
CA ALA A 235 22.69 -4.62 6.94
C ALA A 235 22.76 -5.02 8.42
N GLU A 236 23.04 -6.30 8.68
CA GLU A 236 23.64 -6.85 9.90
C GLU A 236 24.14 -8.27 9.61
#